data_AF-A0A534ES03-F1
#
_entry.id   AF-A0A534ES03-F1
#
_cell.length_a   1.000
_cell.length_b   1.000
_cell.length_c   1.000
_cell.angle_alpha   90.00
_cell.angle_beta   90.00
_cell.angle_gamma   90.00
#
_symmetry.space_group_name_H-M   'P 1'
#
loop_
_entity.id
_entity.type
_entity.pdbx_description
1 polymer ?
#
loop_
_entity_poly.entity_id
_entity_poly.type
_entity_poly.pdbx_seq_one_letter_code
_entity_poly.pdbx_strand_id
1 'polypeptide(L)'
;GRREDALIAYTFDQYLQTGEPDWPLLLPMVKSASRAMDAVQRLAREQWGLAIARFTVTGASKRGWTSWLTAAVDPRVAGVAPMVIDMLNMRAQIELQRQTFGGLSEEIKDYEEIRLPERIDSPTGRELAAIVDPYSYRDRLRQPKLILLATNDPYWPLDALNVYWTGLPEPKRVLYLPNQTHGLRDVDRLIGSLAALNRYAEEGKALPEVSGAFTQRNGRLELTVRTDRTPARVLAWSALSATRDFRQARWTSRRCSRSGGLYECEARAPDDAYAALYAEAVFHDRGEHGFSLSTTVDISSGPQADHRTAPVDRGHR
;
A
#
# COMPACT_ATOMS: atom_id res chain seq x y z
N GLY A 1 22.33 16.07 13.91
CA GLY A 1 22.20 15.79 12.46
C GLY A 1 20.79 15.30 12.18
N ARG A 2 20.25 15.61 10.99
CA ARG A 2 18.91 15.14 10.55
C ARG A 2 18.94 13.61 10.31
N ARG A 3 17.79 12.95 10.46
CA ARG A 3 17.62 11.48 10.30
C ARG A 3 16.24 11.18 9.71
N GLU A 4 16.06 9.98 9.17
CA GLU A 4 14.74 9.45 8.76
C GLU A 4 13.98 10.43 7.84
N ASP A 5 12.68 10.68 8.07
CA ASP A 5 11.86 11.56 7.22
C ASP A 5 12.41 12.99 7.16
N ALA A 6 12.85 13.56 8.28
CA ALA A 6 13.47 14.89 8.33
C ALA A 6 14.69 15.02 7.42
N LEU A 7 15.46 13.94 7.19
CA LEU A 7 16.56 13.96 6.25
C LEU A 7 16.09 13.90 4.80
N ILE A 8 15.09 13.06 4.49
CA ILE A 8 14.49 13.00 3.14
C ILE A 8 13.84 14.34 2.79
N ALA A 9 13.00 14.88 3.67
CA ALA A 9 12.34 16.17 3.52
C ALA A 9 13.37 17.29 3.30
N TYR A 10 14.45 17.33 4.09
CA TYR A 10 15.51 18.29 3.85
C TYR A 10 16.11 18.19 2.44
N THR A 11 16.38 16.99 1.93
CA THR A 11 16.88 16.84 0.55
C THR A 11 15.86 17.24 -0.51
N PHE A 12 14.57 17.04 -0.25
CA PHE A 12 13.52 17.49 -1.17
C PHE A 12 13.45 19.01 -1.19
N ASP A 13 13.55 19.65 -0.02
CA ASP A 13 13.56 21.11 0.06
C ASP A 13 14.76 21.72 -0.69
N GLN A 14 15.95 21.12 -0.54
CA GLN A 14 17.13 21.53 -1.32
C GLN A 14 16.92 21.35 -2.83
N TYR A 15 16.34 20.23 -3.26
CA TYR A 15 15.97 20.03 -4.67
C TYR A 15 14.98 21.10 -5.14
N LEU A 16 13.92 21.37 -4.37
CA LEU A 16 12.90 22.34 -4.76
C LEU A 16 13.42 23.79 -4.77
N GLN A 17 14.55 24.08 -4.12
CA GLN A 17 15.22 25.38 -4.13
C GLN A 17 16.24 25.52 -5.26
N THR A 18 16.97 24.45 -5.59
CA THR A 18 18.13 24.50 -6.49
C THR A 18 17.87 23.89 -7.87
N GLY A 19 16.94 22.92 -7.96
CA GLY A 19 16.70 22.09 -9.13
C GLY A 19 17.77 21.01 -9.38
N GLU A 20 18.78 20.87 -8.49
CA GLU A 20 19.87 19.93 -8.71
C GLU A 20 19.43 18.48 -8.41
N PRO A 21 19.43 17.56 -9.40
CA PRO A 21 18.82 16.24 -9.28
C PRO A 21 19.58 15.26 -8.37
N ASP A 22 20.77 15.62 -7.89
CA ASP A 22 21.54 14.78 -6.98
C ASP A 22 21.12 14.95 -5.51
N TRP A 23 20.25 15.93 -5.20
CA TRP A 23 19.75 16.14 -3.83
C TRP A 23 18.91 14.99 -3.29
N PRO A 24 17.83 14.51 -3.97
CA PRO A 24 16.86 13.60 -3.38
C PRO A 24 17.51 12.32 -2.81
N LEU A 25 17.46 12.15 -1.50
CA LEU A 25 18.13 11.05 -0.77
C LEU A 25 17.71 9.65 -1.24
N LEU A 26 16.51 9.51 -1.81
CA LEU A 26 16.01 8.24 -2.33
C LEU A 26 16.89 7.68 -3.46
N LEU A 27 17.55 8.54 -4.24
CA LEU A 27 18.43 8.09 -5.33
C LEU A 27 19.65 7.29 -4.82
N PRO A 28 20.48 7.81 -3.88
CA PRO A 28 21.56 7.01 -3.31
C PRO A 28 21.04 5.83 -2.47
N MET A 29 19.85 5.89 -1.86
CA MET A 29 19.25 4.72 -1.20
C MET A 29 18.98 3.59 -2.20
N VAL A 30 18.37 3.88 -3.35
CA VAL A 30 18.11 2.91 -4.42
C VAL A 30 19.40 2.36 -5.00
N LYS A 31 20.37 3.24 -5.29
CA LYS A 31 21.70 2.83 -5.77
C LYS A 31 22.38 1.90 -4.77
N SER A 32 22.24 2.16 -3.46
CA SER A 32 22.83 1.32 -2.42
C SER A 32 22.19 -0.07 -2.38
N ALA A 33 20.87 -0.18 -2.51
CA ALA A 33 20.19 -1.47 -2.63
C ALA A 33 20.66 -2.27 -3.86
N SER A 34 20.80 -1.61 -5.01
CA SER A 34 21.34 -2.21 -6.23
C SER A 34 22.79 -2.70 -6.08
N ARG A 35 23.66 -1.90 -5.43
CA ARG A 35 25.05 -2.30 -5.14
C ARG A 35 25.17 -3.38 -4.08
N ALA A 36 24.24 -3.46 -3.12
CA ALA A 36 24.18 -4.58 -2.20
C ALA A 36 23.91 -5.89 -2.96
N MET A 37 23.03 -5.89 -3.97
CA MET A 37 22.82 -7.06 -4.83
C MET A 37 24.09 -7.46 -5.59
N ASP A 38 24.88 -6.50 -6.12
CA ASP A 38 26.18 -6.80 -6.74
C ASP A 38 27.13 -7.51 -5.76
N ALA A 39 27.23 -6.98 -4.53
CA ALA A 39 28.08 -7.53 -3.50
C ALA A 39 27.64 -8.95 -3.10
N VAL A 40 26.33 -9.17 -2.93
CA VAL A 40 25.76 -10.49 -2.62
C VAL A 40 26.06 -11.49 -3.73
N GLN A 41 25.84 -11.14 -5.01
CA GLN A 41 26.14 -12.04 -6.13
C GLN A 41 27.61 -12.42 -6.20
N ARG A 42 28.50 -11.43 -5.99
CA ARG A 42 29.95 -11.65 -6.00
C ARG A 42 30.39 -12.55 -4.85
N LEU A 43 30.04 -12.19 -3.62
CA LEU A 43 30.41 -12.96 -2.43
C LEU A 43 29.83 -14.38 -2.47
N ALA A 44 28.59 -14.54 -2.93
CA ALA A 44 27.97 -15.85 -3.01
C ALA A 44 28.69 -16.80 -3.98
N ARG A 45 29.16 -16.24 -5.11
CA ARG A 45 29.95 -16.98 -6.09
C ARG A 45 31.34 -17.32 -5.56
N GLU A 46 32.03 -16.34 -4.97
CA GLU A 46 33.41 -16.50 -4.50
C GLU A 46 33.52 -17.45 -3.30
N GLN A 47 32.58 -17.37 -2.35
CA GLN A 47 32.67 -18.10 -1.08
C GLN A 47 31.97 -19.46 -1.11
N TRP A 48 30.88 -19.59 -1.88
CA TRP A 48 30.03 -20.79 -1.86
C TRP A 48 29.77 -21.40 -3.24
N GLY A 49 30.33 -20.83 -4.32
CA GLY A 49 30.06 -21.29 -5.69
C GLY A 49 28.60 -21.11 -6.12
N LEU A 50 27.83 -20.26 -5.43
CA LEU A 50 26.40 -20.06 -5.67
C LEU A 50 26.17 -18.94 -6.69
N ALA A 51 25.37 -19.23 -7.71
CA ALA A 51 24.96 -18.26 -8.71
C ALA A 51 23.57 -17.68 -8.38
N ILE A 52 23.53 -16.51 -7.76
CA ILE A 52 22.28 -15.78 -7.50
C ILE A 52 21.93 -14.96 -8.75
N ALA A 53 20.77 -15.22 -9.36
CA ALA A 53 20.34 -14.55 -10.58
C ALA A 53 19.33 -13.40 -10.33
N ARG A 54 18.43 -13.59 -9.36
CA ARG A 54 17.28 -12.70 -9.13
C ARG A 54 17.05 -12.51 -7.62
N PHE A 55 16.35 -11.44 -7.28
CA PHE A 55 16.09 -11.02 -5.90
C PHE A 55 14.61 -10.70 -5.68
N THR A 56 14.09 -11.03 -4.51
CA THR A 56 12.88 -10.41 -3.98
C THR A 56 13.30 -9.27 -3.05
N VAL A 57 12.78 -8.07 -3.26
CA VAL A 57 13.15 -6.87 -2.49
C VAL A 57 11.98 -6.39 -1.63
N THR A 58 12.27 -5.98 -0.40
CA THR A 58 11.27 -5.55 0.58
C THR A 58 11.88 -4.54 1.54
N GLY A 59 11.01 -3.77 2.20
CA GLY A 59 11.38 -2.81 3.22
C GLY A 59 10.14 -2.14 3.80
N ALA A 60 10.24 -1.69 5.05
CA ALA A 60 9.18 -0.94 5.72
C ALA A 60 9.40 0.57 5.61
N SER A 61 8.29 1.32 5.53
CA SER A 61 8.29 2.78 5.55
C SER A 61 9.16 3.33 4.41
N LYS A 62 10.09 4.23 4.71
CA LYS A 62 11.10 4.75 3.78
C LYS A 62 11.91 3.68 3.03
N ARG A 63 12.16 2.52 3.66
CA ARG A 63 12.84 1.40 2.98
C ARG A 63 11.89 0.68 2.03
N GLY A 64 10.59 0.71 2.30
CA GLY A 64 9.54 0.30 1.35
C GLY A 64 9.47 1.23 0.15
N TRP A 65 9.62 2.54 0.37
CA TRP A 65 9.77 3.52 -0.71
C TRP A 65 10.97 3.19 -1.61
N THR A 66 12.12 2.93 -0.99
CA THR A 66 13.33 2.46 -1.71
C THR A 66 13.07 1.14 -2.45
N SER A 67 12.31 0.22 -1.87
CA SER A 67 12.01 -1.08 -2.51
C SER A 67 11.18 -0.90 -3.77
N TRP A 68 10.17 -0.03 -3.74
CA TRP A 68 9.40 0.34 -4.93
C TRP A 68 10.28 0.89 -6.05
N LEU A 69 11.10 1.90 -5.73
CA LEU A 69 11.97 2.55 -6.72
C LEU A 69 13.05 1.59 -7.24
N THR A 70 13.64 0.76 -6.36
CA THR A 70 14.61 -0.28 -6.75
C THR A 70 14.00 -1.25 -7.75
N ALA A 71 12.78 -1.72 -7.47
CA ALA A 71 12.06 -2.63 -8.35
C ALA A 71 11.65 -2.00 -9.69
N ALA A 72 11.62 -0.67 -9.79
CA ALA A 72 11.35 0.04 -11.04
C ALA A 72 12.57 0.17 -11.97
N VAL A 73 13.78 0.04 -11.42
CA VAL A 73 15.03 0.36 -12.15
C VAL A 73 16.04 -0.79 -12.22
N ASP A 74 15.97 -1.77 -11.32
CA ASP A 74 16.89 -2.91 -11.30
C ASP A 74 16.21 -4.18 -11.85
N PRO A 75 16.61 -4.66 -13.04
CA PRO A 75 15.95 -5.79 -13.70
C PRO A 75 16.16 -7.13 -13.00
N ARG A 76 17.04 -7.21 -11.99
CA ARG A 76 17.25 -8.44 -11.19
C ARG A 76 16.12 -8.67 -10.19
N VAL A 77 15.26 -7.69 -9.95
CA VAL A 77 14.13 -7.82 -9.01
C VAL A 77 13.03 -8.70 -9.63
N ALA A 78 12.89 -9.92 -9.10
CA ALA A 78 11.84 -10.86 -9.50
C ALA A 78 10.51 -10.65 -8.76
N GLY A 79 10.53 -9.99 -7.60
CA GLY A 79 9.34 -9.64 -6.85
C GLY A 79 9.62 -8.52 -5.85
N VAL A 80 8.59 -7.74 -5.52
CA VAL A 80 8.69 -6.61 -4.58
C VAL A 80 7.60 -6.66 -3.51
N ALA A 81 7.97 -6.45 -2.26
CA ALA A 81 7.04 -6.37 -1.13
C ALA A 81 7.24 -5.09 -0.31
N PRO A 82 6.74 -3.94 -0.77
CA PRO A 82 6.83 -2.70 -0.01
C PRO A 82 5.85 -2.74 1.17
N MET A 83 6.32 -2.30 2.35
CA MET A 83 5.55 -2.40 3.59
C MET A 83 5.30 -1.01 4.19
N VAL A 84 4.07 -0.77 4.66
CA VAL A 84 3.64 0.45 5.39
C VAL A 84 4.12 1.76 4.75
N ILE A 85 3.91 1.89 3.44
CA ILE A 85 4.32 3.05 2.65
C ILE A 85 3.28 3.36 1.56
N ASP A 86 2.06 3.65 1.98
CA ASP A 86 0.89 3.79 1.11
C ASP A 86 0.76 5.20 0.50
N MET A 87 1.81 5.62 -0.23
CA MET A 87 2.05 7.03 -0.58
C MET A 87 2.13 7.32 -2.07
N LEU A 88 1.97 6.30 -2.91
CA LEU A 88 2.06 6.44 -4.37
C LEU A 88 0.99 7.40 -4.88
N ASN A 89 1.33 8.17 -5.91
CA ASN A 89 0.54 9.28 -6.42
C ASN A 89 0.41 10.38 -5.35
N MET A 90 1.55 10.95 -4.95
CA MET A 90 1.72 11.85 -3.82
C MET A 90 0.72 13.02 -3.84
N ARG A 91 0.43 13.59 -5.01
CA ARG A 91 -0.56 14.65 -5.17
C ARG A 91 -1.94 14.22 -4.71
N ALA A 92 -2.42 13.07 -5.19
CA ALA A 92 -3.73 12.57 -4.82
C ALA A 92 -3.78 12.11 -3.35
N GLN A 93 -2.65 11.64 -2.80
CA GLN A 93 -2.55 11.29 -1.38
C GLN A 93 -2.69 12.50 -0.46
N ILE A 94 -2.10 13.65 -0.82
CA ILE A 94 -2.26 14.90 -0.07
C ILE A 94 -3.75 15.28 0.03
N GLU A 95 -4.47 15.21 -1.08
CA GLU A 95 -5.91 15.50 -1.11
C GLU A 95 -6.72 14.51 -0.25
N LEU A 96 -6.41 13.21 -0.36
CA LEU A 96 -7.09 12.19 0.43
C LEU A 96 -6.84 12.36 1.94
N GLN A 97 -5.62 12.73 2.34
CA GLN A 97 -5.32 13.03 3.74
C GLN A 97 -6.17 14.19 4.24
N ARG A 98 -6.23 15.31 3.50
CA ARG A 98 -7.04 16.48 3.88
C ARG A 98 -8.52 16.11 4.02
N GLN A 99 -9.06 15.30 3.11
CA GLN A 99 -10.45 14.84 3.16
C GLN A 99 -10.75 13.89 4.33
N THR A 100 -9.76 13.09 4.74
CA THR A 100 -9.95 12.04 5.76
C THR A 100 -9.68 12.56 7.18
N PHE A 101 -8.60 13.31 7.36
CA PHE A 101 -8.11 13.78 8.66
C PHE A 101 -8.43 15.24 8.95
N GLY A 102 -8.98 16.00 7.98
CA GLY A 102 -9.16 17.45 8.07
C GLY A 102 -7.85 18.24 7.94
N GLY A 103 -6.75 17.55 7.59
CA GLY A 103 -5.39 18.07 7.52
C GLY A 103 -4.46 16.98 7.02
N LEU A 104 -3.17 17.10 7.33
CA LEU A 104 -2.19 16.06 7.08
C LEU A 104 -1.95 15.25 8.36
N SER A 105 -1.52 13.99 8.20
CA SER A 105 -1.07 13.17 9.32
C SER A 105 0.13 13.83 9.99
N GLU A 106 0.15 13.81 11.31
CA GLU A 106 1.27 14.26 12.14
C GLU A 106 2.58 13.52 11.81
N GLU A 107 2.47 12.31 11.27
CA GLU A 107 3.60 11.46 10.90
C GLU A 107 4.35 11.94 9.65
N ILE A 108 3.74 12.85 8.87
CA ILE A 108 4.37 13.46 7.67
C ILE A 108 4.75 14.94 7.88
N LYS A 109 4.81 15.39 9.14
CA LYS A 109 5.11 16.78 9.51
C LYS A 109 6.40 17.32 8.90
N ASP A 110 7.45 16.50 8.80
CA ASP A 110 8.72 16.91 8.17
C ASP A 110 8.54 17.40 6.72
N TYR A 111 7.60 16.80 5.98
CA TYR A 111 7.27 17.20 4.60
C TYR A 111 6.35 18.44 4.56
N GLU A 112 5.48 18.61 5.56
CA GLU A 112 4.66 19.81 5.71
C GLU A 112 5.52 21.04 6.06
N GLU A 113 6.54 20.88 6.92
CA GLU A 113 7.43 21.96 7.35
C GLU A 113 8.23 22.59 6.19
N ILE A 114 8.54 21.81 5.15
CA ILE A 114 9.17 22.30 3.92
C ILE A 114 8.16 22.81 2.88
N ARG A 115 6.87 22.84 3.25
CA ARG A 115 5.74 23.21 2.39
C ARG A 115 5.65 22.38 1.12
N LEU A 116 6.00 21.08 1.21
CA LEU A 116 5.90 20.16 0.07
C LEU A 116 4.48 20.09 -0.50
N PRO A 117 3.40 20.00 0.32
CA PRO A 117 2.04 19.94 -0.19
C PRO A 117 1.67 21.14 -1.07
N GLU A 118 2.12 22.35 -0.72
CA GLU A 118 1.86 23.57 -1.50
C GLU A 118 2.74 23.67 -2.74
N ARG A 119 3.90 23.00 -2.74
CA ARG A 119 4.90 23.08 -3.81
C ARG A 119 4.83 21.92 -4.79
N ILE A 120 4.11 20.83 -4.49
CA ILE A 120 4.08 19.61 -5.31
C ILE A 120 3.59 19.88 -6.75
N ASP A 121 2.74 20.88 -6.93
CA ASP A 121 2.19 21.30 -8.22
C ASP A 121 3.00 22.38 -8.94
N SER A 122 4.07 22.88 -8.34
CA SER A 122 5.01 23.75 -9.05
C SER A 122 5.76 22.97 -10.15
N PRO A 123 6.38 23.64 -11.14
CA PRO A 123 7.21 22.96 -12.12
C PRO A 123 8.29 22.07 -11.48
N THR A 124 9.05 22.60 -10.53
CA THR A 124 10.08 21.84 -9.80
C THR A 124 9.47 20.77 -8.89
N GLY A 125 8.29 21.00 -8.31
CA GLY A 125 7.55 19.99 -7.55
C GLY A 125 7.16 18.78 -8.38
N ARG A 126 6.68 19.00 -9.62
CA ARG A 126 6.36 17.91 -10.56
C ARG A 126 7.60 17.15 -10.99
N GLU A 127 8.72 17.84 -11.21
CA GLU A 127 10.00 17.20 -11.52
C GLU A 127 10.51 16.37 -10.35
N LEU A 128 10.41 16.87 -9.11
CA LEU A 128 10.71 16.09 -7.91
C LEU A 128 9.86 14.83 -7.86
N ALA A 129 8.53 14.97 -7.98
CA ALA A 129 7.60 13.84 -7.95
C ALA A 129 7.89 12.82 -9.07
N ALA A 130 8.32 13.28 -10.26
CA ALA A 130 8.75 12.40 -11.34
C ALA A 130 9.98 11.56 -10.96
N ILE A 131 10.86 12.08 -10.10
CA ILE A 131 12.04 11.37 -9.59
C ILE A 131 11.65 10.41 -8.46
N VAL A 132 10.87 10.88 -7.48
CA VAL A 132 10.72 10.21 -6.18
C VAL A 132 9.45 9.40 -6.04
N ASP A 133 8.34 9.74 -6.71
CA ASP A 133 7.08 8.99 -6.57
C ASP A 133 7.14 7.70 -7.40
N PRO A 134 7.02 6.50 -6.79
CA PRO A 134 7.02 5.25 -7.56
C PRO A 134 5.90 5.15 -8.59
N TYR A 135 4.80 5.89 -8.42
CA TYR A 135 3.70 5.95 -9.38
C TYR A 135 4.14 6.51 -10.75
N SER A 136 5.16 7.37 -10.77
CA SER A 136 5.79 7.88 -12.00
C SER A 136 6.46 6.76 -12.80
N TYR A 137 6.79 5.63 -12.16
CA TYR A 137 7.44 4.48 -12.78
C TYR A 137 6.52 3.27 -12.96
N ARG A 138 5.21 3.40 -12.73
CA ARG A 138 4.25 2.29 -12.71
C ARG A 138 4.32 1.36 -13.93
N ASP A 139 4.58 1.89 -15.12
CA ASP A 139 4.68 1.11 -16.36
C ASP A 139 5.90 0.16 -16.40
N ARG A 140 6.87 0.37 -15.51
CA ARG A 140 8.06 -0.47 -15.33
C ARG A 140 7.89 -1.50 -14.21
N LEU A 141 6.92 -1.33 -13.32
CA LEU A 141 6.67 -2.20 -12.16
C LEU A 141 5.93 -3.49 -12.56
N ARG A 142 6.44 -4.25 -13.53
CA ARG A 142 5.76 -5.42 -14.13
C ARG A 142 5.95 -6.73 -13.36
N GLN A 143 6.96 -6.80 -12.52
CA GLN A 143 7.20 -7.91 -11.61
C GLN A 143 6.05 -8.10 -10.60
N PRO A 144 5.85 -9.32 -10.07
CA PRO A 144 4.98 -9.56 -8.92
C PRO A 144 5.21 -8.56 -7.78
N LYS A 145 4.13 -7.96 -7.30
CA LYS A 145 4.14 -7.04 -6.15
C LYS A 145 3.14 -7.47 -5.09
N LEU A 146 3.60 -7.53 -3.83
CA LEU A 146 2.77 -7.78 -2.65
C LEU A 146 2.85 -6.56 -1.72
N ILE A 147 1.84 -5.72 -1.76
CA ILE A 147 1.76 -4.51 -0.94
C ILE A 147 1.31 -4.91 0.46
N LEU A 148 2.11 -4.60 1.48
CA LEU A 148 1.87 -5.00 2.87
C LEU A 148 1.48 -3.77 3.70
N LEU A 149 0.21 -3.68 4.07
CA LEU A 149 -0.38 -2.51 4.73
C LEU A 149 -0.93 -2.88 6.10
N ALA A 150 -1.13 -1.88 6.95
CA ALA A 150 -1.70 -2.05 8.28
C ALA A 150 -2.99 -1.23 8.38
N THR A 151 -4.03 -1.80 8.98
CA THR A 151 -5.35 -1.16 9.00
C THR A 151 -5.44 0.05 9.94
N ASN A 152 -4.44 0.23 10.82
CA ASN A 152 -4.36 1.31 11.80
C ASN A 152 -3.03 2.07 11.69
N ASP A 153 -2.42 2.10 10.49
CA ASP A 153 -1.21 2.89 10.26
C ASP A 153 -1.52 4.40 10.40
N PRO A 154 -0.83 5.14 11.29
CA PRO A 154 -1.10 6.56 11.46
C PRO A 154 -0.67 7.45 10.29
N TYR A 155 0.17 6.95 9.38
CA TYR A 155 0.71 7.74 8.26
C TYR A 155 -0.32 7.99 7.14
N TRP A 156 -1.23 7.05 6.88
CA TRP A 156 -2.03 7.03 5.65
C TRP A 156 -3.52 6.77 5.93
N PRO A 157 -4.44 7.41 5.18
CA PRO A 157 -5.85 7.02 5.16
C PRO A 157 -6.02 5.53 4.84
N LEU A 158 -7.05 4.91 5.40
CA LEU A 158 -7.29 3.47 5.24
C LEU A 158 -7.42 3.03 3.76
N ASP A 159 -8.05 3.88 2.95
CA ASP A 159 -8.31 3.68 1.52
C ASP A 159 -7.22 4.30 0.62
N ALA A 160 -6.05 4.65 1.16
CA ALA A 160 -4.94 5.25 0.40
C ALA A 160 -4.49 4.40 -0.81
N LEU A 161 -4.48 3.06 -0.68
CA LEU A 161 -4.18 2.16 -1.80
C LEU A 161 -5.11 2.37 -3.01
N ASN A 162 -6.39 2.71 -2.78
CA ASN A 162 -7.38 2.86 -3.85
C ASN A 162 -7.02 3.99 -4.82
N VAL A 163 -6.24 4.97 -4.37
CA VAL A 163 -5.75 6.11 -5.17
C VAL A 163 -4.91 5.67 -6.37
N TYR A 164 -4.18 4.56 -6.26
CA TYR A 164 -3.24 4.13 -7.29
C TYR A 164 -3.36 2.66 -7.70
N TRP A 165 -4.20 1.87 -7.02
CA TRP A 165 -4.37 0.44 -7.28
C TRP A 165 -4.65 0.13 -8.76
N THR A 166 -5.60 0.84 -9.38
CA THR A 166 -6.00 0.62 -10.78
C THR A 166 -4.90 0.99 -11.78
N GLY A 167 -4.02 1.92 -11.43
CA GLY A 167 -2.88 2.33 -12.25
C GLY A 167 -1.69 1.37 -12.19
N LEU A 168 -1.66 0.43 -11.24
CA LEU A 168 -0.58 -0.54 -11.13
C LEU A 168 -0.80 -1.75 -12.06
N PRO A 169 0.23 -2.19 -12.80
CA PRO A 169 0.14 -3.37 -13.63
C PRO A 169 0.11 -4.66 -12.80
N GLU A 170 -0.59 -5.68 -13.32
CA GLU A 170 -0.50 -7.05 -12.82
C GLU A 170 0.91 -7.64 -13.03
N PRO A 171 1.33 -8.64 -12.22
CA PRO A 171 0.60 -9.19 -11.08
C PRO A 171 0.76 -8.31 -9.83
N LYS A 172 -0.36 -7.94 -9.20
CA LYS A 172 -0.39 -7.14 -7.96
C LYS A 172 -1.32 -7.72 -6.90
N ARG A 173 -0.84 -7.80 -5.67
CA ARG A 173 -1.59 -8.27 -4.50
C ARG A 173 -1.41 -7.30 -3.35
N VAL A 174 -2.35 -7.30 -2.43
CA VAL A 174 -2.26 -6.58 -1.16
C VAL A 174 -2.51 -7.56 -0.02
N LEU A 175 -1.94 -7.28 1.14
CA LEU A 175 -2.36 -7.85 2.42
C LEU A 175 -2.49 -6.70 3.41
N TYR A 176 -3.69 -6.56 3.97
CA TYR A 176 -3.93 -5.69 5.12
C TYR A 176 -3.76 -6.49 6.41
N LEU A 177 -2.94 -5.99 7.32
CA LEU A 177 -2.71 -6.56 8.64
C LEU A 177 -3.67 -5.89 9.63
N PRO A 178 -4.68 -6.63 10.13
CA PRO A 178 -5.73 -6.06 10.98
C PRO A 178 -5.21 -5.69 12.37
N ASN A 179 -5.68 -4.56 12.91
CA ASN A 179 -5.29 -4.03 14.22
C ASN A 179 -3.78 -3.76 14.36
N GLN A 180 -3.04 -3.67 13.26
CA GLN A 180 -1.63 -3.30 13.26
C GLN A 180 -1.47 -1.82 12.97
N THR A 181 -0.46 -1.20 13.59
CA THR A 181 0.03 0.13 13.25
C THR A 181 1.26 0.02 12.35
N HIS A 182 2.00 1.12 12.17
CA HIS A 182 3.23 1.18 11.38
C HIS A 182 4.31 0.13 11.75
N GLY A 183 4.23 -0.46 12.95
CA GLY A 183 5.21 -1.43 13.46
C GLY A 183 5.04 -2.88 13.00
N LEU A 184 3.94 -3.26 12.33
CA LEU A 184 3.70 -4.60 11.75
C LEU A 184 4.08 -5.80 12.66
N ARG A 185 3.39 -5.96 13.80
CA ARG A 185 3.71 -7.02 14.79
C ARG A 185 3.04 -8.37 14.51
N ASP A 186 2.16 -8.46 13.51
CA ASP A 186 1.60 -9.73 13.04
C ASP A 186 2.61 -10.46 12.14
N VAL A 187 3.64 -11.03 12.78
CA VAL A 187 4.78 -11.66 12.12
C VAL A 187 4.36 -12.89 11.31
N ASP A 188 3.36 -13.65 11.78
CA ASP A 188 2.91 -14.86 11.11
C ASP A 188 2.35 -14.55 9.71
N ARG A 189 1.48 -13.55 9.60
CA ARG A 189 0.96 -13.10 8.29
C ARG A 189 2.03 -12.48 7.44
N LEU A 190 2.85 -11.63 8.06
CA LEU A 190 3.89 -10.89 7.37
C LEU A 190 4.92 -11.83 6.71
N ILE A 191 5.51 -12.71 7.51
CA ILE A 191 6.55 -13.64 7.06
C ILE A 191 5.98 -14.72 6.16
N GLY A 192 4.80 -15.26 6.48
CA GLY A 192 4.14 -16.26 5.63
C GLY A 192 3.90 -15.76 4.21
N SER A 193 3.36 -14.54 4.07
CA SER A 193 3.09 -13.95 2.76
C SER A 193 4.34 -13.44 2.04
N LEU A 194 5.36 -12.94 2.75
CA LEU A 194 6.64 -12.59 2.15
C LEU A 194 7.39 -13.82 1.62
N ALA A 195 7.40 -14.91 2.40
CA ALA A 195 7.99 -16.18 1.97
C ALA A 195 7.25 -16.74 0.73
N ALA A 196 5.93 -16.65 0.72
CA ALA A 196 5.14 -17.02 -0.45
C ALA A 196 5.49 -16.17 -1.69
N LEU A 197 5.62 -14.85 -1.57
CA LEU A 197 6.05 -14.02 -2.69
C LEU A 197 7.41 -14.49 -3.26
N ASN A 198 8.39 -14.74 -2.38
CA ASN A 198 9.72 -15.18 -2.81
C ASN A 198 9.66 -16.52 -3.57
N ARG A 199 8.97 -17.53 -3.02
CA ARG A 199 8.80 -18.85 -3.68
C ARG A 199 8.13 -18.71 -5.05
N TYR A 200 7.05 -17.93 -5.15
CA TYR A 200 6.35 -17.75 -6.43
C TYR A 200 7.21 -17.00 -7.44
N ALA A 201 7.92 -15.96 -7.02
CA ALA A 201 8.82 -15.20 -7.88
C ALA A 201 9.99 -16.06 -8.41
N GLU A 202 10.51 -16.97 -7.58
CA GLU A 202 11.52 -17.95 -7.98
C GLU A 202 11.03 -18.83 -9.14
N GLU A 203 9.80 -19.31 -9.07
CA GLU A 203 9.16 -20.09 -10.13
C GLU A 203 8.66 -19.26 -11.33
N GLY A 204 8.81 -17.93 -11.28
CA GLY A 204 8.26 -17.04 -12.32
C GLY A 204 6.73 -16.97 -12.33
N LYS A 205 6.09 -17.31 -11.20
CA LYS A 205 4.64 -17.32 -11.00
C LYS A 205 4.17 -16.10 -10.21
N ALA A 206 2.88 -15.81 -10.35
CA ALA A 206 2.19 -14.83 -9.51
C ALA A 206 1.47 -15.53 -8.35
N LEU A 207 1.39 -14.86 -7.20
CA LEU A 207 0.53 -15.27 -6.10
C LEU A 207 -0.95 -15.37 -6.57
N PRO A 208 -1.77 -16.23 -5.94
CA PRO A 208 -3.20 -16.37 -6.27
C PRO A 208 -3.92 -15.04 -6.37
N GLU A 209 -4.79 -14.88 -7.36
CA GLU A 209 -5.65 -13.71 -7.50
C GLU A 209 -6.72 -13.68 -6.42
N VAL A 210 -6.89 -12.50 -5.80
CA VAL A 210 -7.97 -12.21 -4.85
C VAL A 210 -8.57 -10.87 -5.27
N SER A 211 -9.79 -10.91 -5.79
CA SER A 211 -10.51 -9.73 -6.28
C SER A 211 -11.86 -9.60 -5.58
N GLY A 212 -12.34 -8.37 -5.43
CA GLY A 212 -13.55 -8.04 -4.70
C GLY A 212 -14.43 -7.09 -5.48
N ALA A 213 -15.74 -7.27 -5.40
CA ALA A 213 -16.74 -6.30 -5.85
C ALA A 213 -17.60 -5.87 -4.66
N PHE A 214 -17.62 -4.56 -4.39
CA PHE A 214 -18.36 -3.97 -3.28
C PHE A 214 -19.74 -3.51 -3.72
N THR A 215 -20.71 -3.60 -2.81
CA THR A 215 -22.05 -3.04 -2.98
C THR A 215 -22.57 -2.59 -1.63
N GLN A 216 -23.16 -1.41 -1.56
CA GLN A 216 -23.83 -0.92 -0.35
C GLN A 216 -25.34 -0.94 -0.53
N ARG A 217 -26.04 -1.68 0.33
CA ARG A 217 -27.51 -1.77 0.33
C ARG A 217 -28.04 -2.08 1.72
N ASN A 218 -29.24 -1.58 2.04
CA ASN A 218 -29.98 -1.93 3.26
C ASN A 218 -29.16 -1.82 4.56
N GLY A 219 -28.34 -0.76 4.70
CA GLY A 219 -27.48 -0.57 5.89
C GLY A 219 -26.35 -1.60 6.02
N ARG A 220 -25.92 -2.19 4.91
CA ARG A 220 -24.81 -3.16 4.83
C ARG A 220 -23.84 -2.77 3.73
N LEU A 221 -22.56 -2.99 4.02
CA LEU A 221 -21.50 -3.03 3.03
C LEU A 221 -21.27 -4.51 2.71
N GLU A 222 -21.49 -4.89 1.45
CA GLU A 222 -21.35 -6.25 0.96
C GLU A 222 -20.15 -6.34 0.02
N LEU A 223 -19.47 -7.48 0.07
CA LEU A 223 -18.28 -7.76 -0.71
C LEU A 223 -18.37 -9.18 -1.29
N THR A 224 -18.42 -9.27 -2.61
CA THR A 224 -18.32 -10.55 -3.32
C THR A 224 -16.87 -10.78 -3.74
N VAL A 225 -16.27 -11.87 -3.26
CA VAL A 225 -14.86 -12.18 -3.49
C VAL A 225 -14.72 -13.33 -4.49
N ARG A 226 -13.84 -13.13 -5.47
CA ARG A 226 -13.40 -14.16 -6.41
C ARG A 226 -11.92 -14.45 -6.23
N THR A 227 -11.58 -15.73 -6.21
CA THR A 227 -10.21 -16.22 -6.20
C THR A 227 -9.97 -17.20 -7.35
N ASP A 228 -8.78 -17.21 -7.93
CA ASP A 228 -8.38 -18.15 -9.00
C ASP A 228 -7.96 -19.53 -8.48
N ARG A 229 -7.58 -19.59 -7.20
CA ARG A 229 -7.29 -20.80 -6.43
C ARG A 229 -8.22 -20.84 -5.22
N THR A 230 -8.64 -22.03 -4.80
CA THR A 230 -9.47 -22.20 -3.60
C THR A 230 -8.65 -21.90 -2.33
N PRO A 231 -8.96 -20.85 -1.55
CA PRO A 231 -8.36 -20.63 -0.24
C PRO A 231 -8.89 -21.62 0.79
N ALA A 232 -8.12 -21.83 1.86
CA ALA A 232 -8.55 -22.62 3.01
C ALA A 232 -9.70 -21.95 3.78
N ARG A 233 -9.72 -20.61 3.81
CA ARG A 233 -10.84 -19.80 4.31
C ARG A 233 -10.79 -18.39 3.75
N VAL A 234 -11.94 -17.73 3.73
CA VAL A 234 -12.05 -16.28 3.49
C VAL A 234 -12.68 -15.62 4.71
N LEU A 235 -12.06 -14.56 5.20
CA LEU A 235 -12.49 -13.78 6.35
C LEU A 235 -12.90 -12.38 5.90
N ALA A 236 -14.10 -11.94 6.28
CA ALA A 236 -14.51 -10.55 6.21
C ALA A 236 -13.95 -9.82 7.41
N TRP A 237 -13.02 -8.89 7.20
CA TRP A 237 -12.54 -7.97 8.23
C TRP A 237 -13.30 -6.67 8.15
N SER A 238 -13.84 -6.21 9.26
CA SER A 238 -14.59 -4.97 9.32
C SER A 238 -14.34 -4.18 10.60
N ALA A 239 -14.49 -2.87 10.49
CA ALA A 239 -14.44 -1.93 11.61
C ALA A 239 -15.49 -0.82 11.41
N LEU A 240 -15.83 -0.15 12.49
CA LEU A 240 -16.65 1.05 12.48
C LEU A 240 -15.82 2.24 12.99
N SER A 241 -16.09 3.43 12.46
CA SER A 241 -15.54 4.69 12.96
C SER A 241 -16.59 5.80 12.86
N ALA A 242 -16.56 6.75 13.79
CA ALA A 242 -17.45 7.92 13.74
C ALA A 242 -17.07 8.88 12.59
N THR A 243 -15.84 8.81 12.10
CA THR A 243 -15.32 9.61 10.99
C THR A 243 -14.71 8.68 9.94
N ARG A 244 -14.20 9.25 8.82
CA ARG A 244 -13.42 8.48 7.84
C ARG A 244 -12.04 8.05 8.36
N ASP A 245 -11.64 8.47 9.56
CA ASP A 245 -10.38 8.09 10.20
C ASP A 245 -10.54 6.77 10.97
N PHE A 246 -9.87 5.72 10.49
CA PHE A 246 -9.90 4.38 11.10
C PHE A 246 -8.67 4.08 11.98
N ARG A 247 -7.77 5.04 12.23
CA ARG A 247 -6.52 4.81 12.99
C ARG A 247 -6.78 4.23 14.39
N GLN A 248 -7.88 4.62 15.04
CA GLN A 248 -8.29 4.12 16.36
C GLN A 248 -9.36 3.02 16.31
N ALA A 249 -9.78 2.60 15.11
CA ALA A 249 -10.86 1.64 14.96
C ALA A 249 -10.40 0.20 15.30
N ARG A 250 -11.28 -0.57 15.94
CA ARG A 250 -11.02 -1.98 16.22
C ARG A 250 -11.56 -2.85 15.10
N TRP A 251 -10.67 -3.63 14.49
CA TRP A 251 -11.00 -4.58 13.43
C TRP A 251 -11.36 -5.94 14.01
N THR A 252 -12.46 -6.50 13.51
CA THR A 252 -12.91 -7.85 13.85
C THR A 252 -13.20 -8.62 12.58
N SER A 253 -13.17 -9.95 12.64
CA SER A 253 -13.44 -10.80 11.49
C SER A 253 -14.52 -11.84 11.70
N ARG A 254 -15.16 -12.19 10.58
CA ARG A 254 -16.10 -13.30 10.46
C ARG A 254 -15.83 -14.08 9.18
N ARG A 255 -16.15 -15.37 9.16
CA ARG A 255 -16.02 -16.17 7.93
C ARG A 255 -17.04 -15.70 6.90
N CYS A 256 -16.61 -15.55 5.66
CA CYS A 256 -17.52 -15.31 4.54
C CYS A 256 -18.26 -16.61 4.19
N SER A 257 -19.49 -16.47 3.72
CA SER A 257 -20.24 -17.63 3.22
C SER A 257 -19.74 -17.97 1.81
N ARG A 258 -19.90 -19.23 1.37
CA ARG A 258 -19.51 -19.65 0.03
C ARG A 258 -20.77 -19.97 -0.77
N SER A 259 -20.91 -19.33 -1.93
CA SER A 259 -22.08 -19.42 -2.78
C SER A 259 -21.65 -19.37 -4.24
N GLY A 260 -22.06 -20.34 -5.06
CA GLY A 260 -21.77 -20.34 -6.50
C GLY A 260 -20.28 -20.28 -6.88
N GLY A 261 -19.37 -20.78 -6.03
CA GLY A 261 -17.92 -20.70 -6.24
C GLY A 261 -17.29 -19.35 -5.84
N LEU A 262 -18.09 -18.38 -5.41
CA LEU A 262 -17.67 -17.10 -4.87
C LEU A 262 -17.74 -17.12 -3.34
N TYR A 263 -17.18 -16.10 -2.69
CA TYR A 263 -17.33 -15.87 -1.26
C TYR A 263 -18.08 -14.58 -1.01
N GLU A 264 -19.15 -14.65 -0.23
CA GLU A 264 -20.00 -13.52 0.12
C GLU A 264 -19.64 -13.06 1.54
N CYS A 265 -19.07 -11.86 1.61
CA CYS A 265 -18.64 -11.17 2.80
C CYS A 265 -19.57 -9.97 3.02
N GLU A 266 -19.78 -9.58 4.26
CA GLU A 266 -20.55 -8.38 4.57
C GLU A 266 -20.03 -7.72 5.85
N ALA A 267 -20.42 -6.47 6.08
CA ALA A 267 -20.33 -5.74 7.33
C ALA A 267 -21.60 -4.91 7.54
N ARG A 268 -21.97 -4.66 8.80
CA ARG A 268 -23.03 -3.69 9.11
C ARG A 268 -22.50 -2.29 8.84
N ALA A 269 -23.28 -1.46 8.17
CA ALA A 269 -23.01 -0.05 7.91
C ALA A 269 -24.16 0.78 8.53
N PRO A 270 -24.08 1.11 9.83
CA PRO A 270 -25.13 1.87 10.50
C PRO A 270 -25.15 3.33 10.01
N ASP A 271 -26.31 3.98 10.08
CA ASP A 271 -26.53 5.33 9.53
C ASP A 271 -25.76 6.45 10.27
N ASP A 272 -25.16 6.14 11.42
CA ASP A 272 -24.45 7.07 12.31
C ASP A 272 -22.93 6.82 12.39
N ALA A 273 -22.40 5.89 11.59
CA ALA A 273 -20.96 5.63 11.52
C ALA A 273 -20.50 5.25 10.11
N TYR A 274 -19.21 5.44 9.85
CA TYR A 274 -18.54 4.82 8.72
C TYR A 274 -18.25 3.35 9.02
N ALA A 275 -18.48 2.48 8.04
CA ALA A 275 -18.07 1.09 8.09
C ALA A 275 -17.02 0.81 7.02
N ALA A 276 -15.96 0.09 7.40
CA ALA A 276 -14.96 -0.41 6.45
C ALA A 276 -15.02 -1.92 6.35
N LEU A 277 -14.75 -2.45 5.15
CA LEU A 277 -14.74 -3.88 4.86
C LEU A 277 -13.63 -4.23 3.87
N TYR A 278 -12.90 -5.30 4.15
CA TYR A 278 -12.11 -6.04 3.16
C TYR A 278 -12.18 -7.53 3.44
N ALA A 279 -11.78 -8.36 2.47
CA ALA A 279 -11.66 -9.79 2.67
C ALA A 279 -10.19 -10.22 2.74
N GLU A 280 -9.89 -11.17 3.62
CA GLU A 280 -8.63 -11.90 3.69
C GLU A 280 -8.86 -13.35 3.24
N ALA A 281 -8.20 -13.76 2.16
CA ALA A 281 -8.13 -15.14 1.71
C ALA A 281 -6.84 -15.79 2.25
N VAL A 282 -7.00 -16.91 2.97
CA VAL A 282 -5.90 -17.66 3.57
C VAL A 282 -5.57 -18.88 2.72
N PHE A 283 -4.31 -19.05 2.35
CA PHE A 283 -3.81 -20.12 1.50
C PHE A 283 -2.75 -20.95 2.23
N HIS A 284 -2.62 -22.20 1.81
CA HIS A 284 -1.57 -23.11 2.26
C HIS A 284 -0.96 -23.82 1.06
N ASP A 285 0.35 -23.69 0.90
CA ASP A 285 1.12 -24.56 0.01
C ASP A 285 1.61 -25.77 0.83
N ARG A 286 1.76 -26.92 0.17
CA ARG A 286 2.12 -28.17 0.85
C ARG A 286 3.51 -28.03 1.47
N GLY A 287 3.60 -28.24 2.80
CA GLY A 287 4.87 -28.19 3.52
C GLY A 287 5.37 -26.80 3.87
N GLU A 288 4.61 -25.75 3.55
CA GLU A 288 4.99 -24.36 3.74
C GLU A 288 4.12 -23.67 4.80
N HIS A 289 4.61 -22.55 5.34
CA HIS A 289 3.80 -21.66 6.16
C HIS A 289 2.57 -21.15 5.38
N GLY A 290 1.44 -21.01 6.08
CA GLY A 290 0.25 -20.37 5.50
C GLY A 290 0.52 -18.91 5.16
N PHE A 291 -0.14 -18.42 4.11
CA PHE A 291 -0.05 -17.02 3.70
C PHE A 291 -1.43 -16.44 3.43
N SER A 292 -1.53 -15.13 3.59
CA SER A 292 -2.77 -14.38 3.41
C SER A 292 -2.64 -13.35 2.31
N LEU A 293 -3.70 -13.18 1.54
CA LEU A 293 -3.88 -12.11 0.56
C LEU A 293 -5.22 -11.45 0.80
N SER A 294 -5.34 -10.17 0.47
CA SER A 294 -6.54 -9.38 0.68
C SER A 294 -7.11 -8.84 -0.62
N THR A 295 -8.41 -8.56 -0.62
CA THR A 295 -8.96 -7.55 -1.54
C THR A 295 -8.44 -6.16 -1.15
N THR A 296 -8.70 -5.14 -1.97
CA THR A 296 -8.70 -3.77 -1.48
C THR A 296 -9.74 -3.59 -0.37
N VAL A 297 -9.63 -2.50 0.38
CA VAL A 297 -10.62 -2.08 1.38
C VAL A 297 -11.57 -1.06 0.79
N ASP A 298 -12.82 -1.11 1.21
CA ASP A 298 -13.84 -0.09 0.90
C ASP A 298 -14.42 0.49 2.19
N ILE A 299 -14.82 1.76 2.12
CA ILE A 299 -15.46 2.50 3.21
C ILE A 299 -16.84 2.91 2.74
N SER A 300 -17.87 2.59 3.52
CA SER A 300 -19.25 2.93 3.20
C SER A 300 -19.43 4.43 2.98
N SER A 301 -20.40 4.82 2.14
CA SER A 301 -20.94 6.18 2.15
C SER A 301 -21.43 6.44 3.57
N GLY A 302 -20.81 7.39 4.27
CA GLY A 302 -20.88 7.57 5.71
C GLY A 302 -22.26 7.96 6.27
N PRO A 303 -22.29 8.58 7.46
CA PRO A 303 -23.53 9.03 8.07
C PRO A 303 -24.30 9.97 7.14
N GLN A 304 -25.63 9.83 7.08
CA GLN A 304 -26.48 10.62 6.16
C GLN A 304 -26.37 12.15 6.32
N ALA A 305 -25.80 12.64 7.43
CA ALA A 305 -25.53 14.05 7.67
C ALA A 305 -24.48 14.66 6.70
N ASP A 306 -23.46 13.89 6.30
CA ASP A 306 -22.40 14.36 5.39
C ASP A 306 -22.88 14.50 3.93
N HIS A 307 -24.03 13.93 3.58
CA HIS A 307 -24.64 14.08 2.26
C HIS A 307 -25.49 15.36 2.09
N ARG A 308 -25.67 16.16 3.16
CA ARG A 308 -26.53 17.37 3.13
C ARG A 308 -25.81 18.69 2.84
N THR A 309 -24.51 18.69 2.57
CA THR A 309 -23.77 19.91 2.22
C THR A 309 -23.30 19.91 0.77
N ALA A 310 -24.24 20.20 -0.13
CA ALA A 310 -24.00 20.99 -1.33
C ALA A 310 -25.34 21.59 -1.79
N PRO A 311 -25.67 22.84 -1.42
CA PRO A 311 -26.67 23.58 -2.18
C PRO A 311 -26.07 23.79 -3.58
N VAL A 312 -26.66 23.13 -4.57
CA VAL A 312 -26.51 23.54 -5.96
C VAL A 312 -27.05 24.97 -6.03
N ASP A 313 -26.13 25.93 -6.16
CA ASP A 313 -26.46 27.31 -6.46
C ASP A 313 -27.15 27.33 -7.83
N ARG A 314 -28.48 27.27 -7.82
CA ARG A 314 -29.30 27.54 -8.99
C ARG A 314 -29.35 29.05 -9.14
N GLY A 315 -28.34 29.58 -9.84
CA GLY A 315 -28.36 30.94 -10.36
C GLY A 315 -29.67 31.20 -11.12
N HIS A 316 -30.43 32.17 -10.63
CA HIS A 316 -31.57 32.74 -11.32
C HIS A 316 -31.26 34.19 -11.67
N ARG A 317 -31.36 34.45 -12.98
CA ARG A 317 -31.43 35.73 -13.72
C ARG A 317 -30.13 36.48 -13.95
#